data_AF-A0A2E7ZNE2-F1
#
_entry.id   AF-A0A2E7ZNE2-F1
#
_cell.length_a   1.000
_cell.length_b   1.000
_cell.length_c   1.000
_cell.angle_alpha   90.00
_cell.angle_beta   90.00
_cell.angle_gamma   90.00
#
_symmetry.space_group_name_H-M   'P 1'
#
loop_
_entity.id
_entity.type
_entity.pdbx_description
1 polymer ?
#
loop_
_entity_poly.entity_id
_entity_poly.type
_entity_poly.pdbx_seq_one_letter_code
_entity_poly.pdbx_strand_id
1 'polypeptide(L)'
;MRVNHNIGSMTALRHLGNTSNATDKNLERLSSGLKINSGADGPADLMISEQMRAQVAGLNQAVRNSETSISMTQTAEGALNEVSSILVNMRQLALHAANAGANDRKMLQADQNEIENLLGTINRIARSTQFGTRVLFDGSNQASGVTVGNGLSFITATPKTSEAPTKSGYEIDIQQVATRTQVAGNRGISIEDLDQGITMVVNEGGRVAKLNTKEDENLDQNVSQMLNNFRLSPEIFSRADTEATLRDLVARKLNEKAQDNGLKVDVFIDELGMLTVRHQHFGSKPTFSVVSETAEVLGDQANVAKYSDGGRDVAGWIGGEVGIGDGQFLHGAQGTPLEGMVLQYDNVLEKRLVDIKDAQGNVTGQKIVQQSNDELVGNKVDGYVHLAQNSLEYQIGANFRQTVSFSLDDLRSENLST
;
A
#
# COMPACT_ATOMS: atom_id res chain seq x y z
N MET A 1 59.70 78.27 -27.70
CA MET A 1 58.98 77.04 -28.11
C MET A 1 57.74 77.38 -28.94
N ARG A 2 57.86 77.77 -30.23
CA ARG A 2 56.71 78.10 -31.09
C ARG A 2 56.79 77.56 -32.53
N VAL A 3 57.67 76.58 -32.81
CA VAL A 3 57.82 76.00 -34.16
C VAL A 3 57.75 74.46 -34.17
N ASN A 4 58.34 73.76 -33.19
CA ASN A 4 58.36 72.29 -33.18
C ASN A 4 57.12 71.61 -32.58
N HIS A 5 56.30 72.31 -31.79
CA HIS A 5 55.13 71.73 -31.13
C HIS A 5 53.94 72.69 -31.27
N ASN A 6 52.88 72.24 -31.93
CA ASN A 6 51.63 72.98 -32.08
C ASN A 6 50.56 72.36 -31.16
N ILE A 7 50.38 72.97 -29.99
CA ILE A 7 49.47 72.47 -28.96
C ILE A 7 48.01 72.56 -29.41
N GLY A 8 47.66 73.58 -30.21
CA GLY A 8 46.31 73.74 -30.78
C GLY A 8 45.96 72.62 -31.74
N SER A 9 46.86 72.26 -32.66
CA SER A 9 46.65 71.13 -33.56
C SER A 9 46.68 69.79 -32.84
N MET A 10 47.54 69.61 -31.84
CA MET A 10 47.58 68.39 -31.02
C MET A 10 46.29 68.19 -30.21
N THR A 11 45.70 69.27 -29.71
CA THR A 11 44.41 69.23 -28.99
C THR A 11 43.27 68.94 -29.95
N ALA A 12 43.24 69.59 -31.12
CA ALA A 12 42.27 69.31 -32.17
C ALA A 12 42.34 67.84 -32.66
N LEU A 13 43.55 67.30 -32.84
CA LEU A 13 43.77 65.89 -33.22
C LEU A 13 43.27 64.93 -32.13
N ARG A 14 43.51 65.22 -30.85
CA ARG A 14 42.99 64.42 -29.73
C ARG A 14 41.46 64.43 -29.69
N HIS A 15 40.82 65.59 -29.88
CA HIS A 15 39.36 65.67 -29.95
C HIS A 15 38.79 64.95 -31.17
N LEU A 16 39.44 65.06 -32.34
CA LEU A 16 39.06 64.31 -33.53
C LEU A 16 39.14 62.80 -33.30
N GLY A 17 40.21 62.32 -32.67
CA GLY A 17 40.36 60.91 -32.32
C GLY A 17 39.26 60.42 -31.38
N ASN A 18 38.91 61.21 -30.35
CA ASN A 18 37.81 60.88 -29.45
C ASN A 18 36.45 60.85 -30.17
N THR A 19 36.19 61.80 -31.07
CA THR A 19 34.96 61.84 -31.87
C THR A 19 34.88 60.67 -32.84
N SER A 20 35.99 60.29 -33.49
CA SER A 20 36.06 59.11 -34.36
C SER A 20 35.71 57.86 -33.57
N ASN A 21 36.36 57.62 -32.43
CA ASN A 21 36.09 56.47 -31.58
C ASN A 21 34.63 56.41 -31.10
N ALA A 22 34.03 57.57 -30.76
CA ALA A 22 32.62 57.64 -30.38
C ALA A 22 31.68 57.33 -31.55
N THR A 23 32.03 57.79 -32.76
CA THR A 23 31.27 57.51 -33.99
C THR A 23 31.36 56.02 -34.35
N ASP A 24 32.55 55.44 -34.28
CA ASP A 24 32.78 54.02 -34.53
C ASP A 24 31.97 53.14 -33.58
N LYS A 25 31.93 53.50 -32.29
CA LYS A 25 31.10 52.82 -31.28
C LYS A 25 29.60 52.94 -31.55
N ASN A 26 29.13 54.11 -32.03
CA ASN A 26 27.74 54.29 -32.42
C ASN A 26 27.39 53.47 -33.66
N LEU A 27 28.29 53.38 -34.63
CA LEU A 27 28.14 52.51 -35.81
C LEU A 27 28.09 51.03 -35.40
N GLU A 28 28.94 50.60 -34.46
CA GLU A 28 28.93 49.24 -33.90
C GLU A 28 27.57 48.91 -33.24
N ARG A 29 27.03 49.82 -32.42
CA ARG A 29 25.70 49.68 -31.79
C ARG A 29 24.56 49.68 -32.80
N LEU A 30 24.63 50.51 -33.84
CA LEU A 30 23.65 50.52 -34.92
C LEU A 30 23.70 49.23 -35.73
N SER A 31 24.89 48.72 -36.03
CA SER A 31 25.08 47.50 -36.81
C SER A 31 24.65 46.24 -36.06
N SER A 32 24.85 46.20 -34.74
CA SER A 32 24.46 45.08 -33.87
C SER A 32 23.01 45.17 -33.39
N GLY A 33 22.44 46.38 -33.35
CA GLY A 33 21.16 46.66 -32.71
C GLY A 33 21.20 46.57 -31.17
N LEU A 34 22.38 46.39 -30.57
CA LEU A 34 22.56 46.20 -29.14
C LEU A 34 23.22 47.45 -28.53
N LYS A 35 22.71 47.89 -27.38
CA LYS A 35 23.28 49.02 -26.62
C LYS A 35 24.65 48.66 -26.00
N ILE A 36 24.89 47.38 -25.71
CA ILE A 36 26.07 46.86 -25.00
C ILE A 36 26.66 45.75 -25.86
N ASN A 37 27.84 46.00 -26.46
CA ASN A 37 28.52 45.04 -27.33
C ASN A 37 29.80 44.45 -26.72
N SER A 38 30.37 45.12 -25.72
CA SER A 38 31.63 44.75 -25.09
C SER A 38 31.55 44.93 -23.58
N GLY A 39 32.32 44.13 -22.82
CA GLY A 39 32.42 44.27 -21.36
C GLY A 39 32.96 45.62 -20.90
N ALA A 40 33.61 46.38 -21.80
CA ALA A 40 34.05 47.75 -21.54
C ALA A 40 32.90 48.78 -21.49
N ASP A 41 31.71 48.45 -22.02
CA ASP A 41 30.55 49.36 -22.06
C ASP A 41 29.76 49.37 -20.75
N GLY A 42 29.87 48.29 -19.97
CA GLY A 42 29.13 48.07 -18.74
C GLY A 42 29.22 46.61 -18.30
N PRO A 43 30.22 46.24 -17.48
CA PRO A 43 30.43 44.83 -17.12
C PRO A 43 29.25 44.23 -16.34
N ALA A 44 28.60 45.03 -15.49
CA ALA A 44 27.41 44.61 -14.75
C ALA A 44 26.19 44.40 -15.68
N ASP A 45 25.94 45.33 -16.60
CA ASP A 45 24.81 45.24 -17.52
C ASP A 45 24.99 44.09 -18.53
N LEU A 46 26.23 43.86 -19.00
CA LEU A 46 26.56 42.70 -19.84
C LEU A 46 26.32 41.38 -19.08
N MET A 47 26.75 41.30 -17.81
CA MET A 47 26.54 40.11 -16.98
C MET A 47 25.05 39.80 -16.82
N ILE A 48 24.22 40.81 -16.50
CA ILE A 48 22.76 40.63 -16.39
C ILE A 48 22.16 40.22 -17.74
N SER A 49 22.61 40.83 -18.84
CA SER A 49 22.13 40.49 -20.18
C SER A 49 22.45 39.04 -20.57
N GLU A 50 23.67 38.56 -20.28
CA GLU A 50 24.05 37.17 -20.53
C GLU A 50 23.32 36.19 -19.60
N GLN A 51 23.08 36.57 -18.34
CA GLN A 51 22.25 35.77 -17.43
C GLN A 51 20.81 35.66 -17.94
N MET A 52 20.20 36.76 -18.40
CA MET A 52 18.87 36.74 -19.00
C MET A 52 18.85 35.93 -20.30
N ARG A 53 19.88 36.04 -21.16
CA ARG A 53 19.99 35.26 -22.39
C ARG A 53 20.07 33.76 -22.08
N ALA A 54 20.87 33.37 -21.09
CA ALA A 54 20.94 31.99 -20.61
C ALA A 54 19.58 31.51 -20.07
N GLN A 55 18.89 32.34 -19.28
CA GLN A 55 17.56 32.01 -18.75
C GLN A 55 16.51 31.85 -19.86
N VAL A 56 16.51 32.73 -20.87
CA VAL A 56 15.61 32.62 -22.03
C VAL A 56 15.90 31.35 -22.83
N ALA A 57 17.18 31.03 -23.06
CA ALA A 57 17.56 29.78 -23.71
C ALA A 57 17.09 28.55 -22.90
N GLY A 58 17.26 28.58 -21.58
CA GLY A 58 16.78 27.56 -20.65
C GLY A 58 15.27 27.41 -20.69
N LEU A 59 14.50 28.50 -20.60
CA LEU A 59 13.04 28.51 -20.68
C LEU A 59 12.55 27.94 -22.01
N ASN A 60 13.16 28.33 -23.13
CA ASN A 60 12.79 27.81 -24.46
C ASN A 60 13.01 26.30 -24.56
N GLN A 61 14.08 25.77 -23.96
CA GLN A 61 14.28 24.32 -23.89
C GLN A 61 13.26 23.66 -22.96
N ALA A 62 12.93 24.29 -21.84
CA ALA A 62 11.94 23.79 -20.89
C ALA A 62 10.52 23.70 -21.52
N VAL A 63 10.16 24.68 -22.37
CA VAL A 63 8.92 24.65 -23.17
C VAL A 63 8.92 23.44 -24.12
N ARG A 64 10.00 23.24 -24.90
CA ARG A 64 10.11 22.06 -25.79
C ARG A 64 10.05 20.72 -25.04
N ASN A 65 10.68 20.65 -23.87
CA ASN A 65 10.62 19.47 -23.00
C ASN A 65 9.18 19.22 -22.52
N SER A 66 8.46 20.29 -22.16
CA SER A 66 7.06 20.21 -21.74
C SER A 66 6.14 19.76 -22.88
N GLU A 67 6.32 20.26 -24.10
CA GLU A 67 5.59 19.82 -25.30
C GLU A 67 5.83 18.33 -25.59
N THR A 68 7.06 17.86 -25.39
CA THR A 68 7.42 16.44 -25.53
C THR A 68 6.73 15.60 -24.47
N SER A 69 6.73 16.05 -23.21
CA SER A 69 6.01 15.39 -22.11
C SER A 69 4.51 15.30 -22.39
N ILE A 70 3.90 16.38 -22.89
CA ILE A 70 2.47 16.40 -23.25
C ILE A 70 2.19 15.37 -24.35
N SER A 71 3.04 15.33 -25.39
CA SER A 71 2.88 14.39 -26.50
C SER A 71 2.95 12.93 -26.03
N MET A 72 3.85 12.64 -25.07
CA MET A 72 3.94 11.32 -24.46
C MET A 72 2.70 11.00 -23.63
N THR A 73 2.24 11.92 -22.78
CA THR A 73 1.03 11.74 -21.99
C THR A 73 -0.19 11.50 -22.86
N GLN A 74 -0.33 12.21 -23.99
CA GLN A 74 -1.41 11.98 -24.96
C GLN A 74 -1.34 10.60 -25.61
N THR A 75 -0.13 10.11 -25.90
CA THR A 75 0.06 8.74 -26.41
C THR A 75 -0.38 7.71 -25.37
N ALA A 76 -0.02 7.93 -24.10
CA ALA A 76 -0.44 7.09 -22.99
C ALA A 76 -1.98 7.14 -22.79
N GLU A 77 -2.58 8.32 -22.79
CA GLU A 77 -4.02 8.53 -22.66
C GLU A 77 -4.80 7.85 -23.79
N GLY A 78 -4.33 7.95 -25.03
CA GLY A 78 -4.94 7.25 -26.17
C GLY A 78 -4.98 5.73 -25.98
N ALA A 79 -3.90 5.14 -25.48
CA ALA A 79 -3.85 3.72 -25.18
C ALA A 79 -4.76 3.32 -24.01
N LEU A 80 -4.81 4.13 -22.95
CA LEU A 80 -5.70 3.91 -21.80
C LEU A 80 -7.18 4.00 -22.18
N ASN A 81 -7.54 4.87 -23.13
CA ASN A 81 -8.90 4.95 -23.66
C ASN A 81 -9.32 3.66 -24.39
N GLU A 82 -8.40 3.05 -25.14
CA GLU A 82 -8.64 1.75 -25.79
C GLU A 82 -8.81 0.64 -24.74
N VAL A 83 -7.91 0.57 -23.75
CA VAL A 83 -7.99 -0.40 -22.65
C VAL A 83 -9.29 -0.23 -21.85
N SER A 84 -9.69 1.01 -21.55
CA SER A 84 -10.95 1.32 -20.88
C SER A 84 -12.16 0.79 -21.66
N SER A 85 -12.17 0.99 -22.99
CA SER A 85 -13.22 0.48 -23.87
C SER A 85 -13.28 -1.05 -23.88
N ILE A 86 -12.11 -1.71 -23.87
CA ILE A 86 -12.02 -3.17 -23.77
C ILE A 86 -12.56 -3.68 -22.42
N LEU A 87 -12.20 -3.03 -21.30
CA LEU A 87 -12.68 -3.41 -19.97
C LEU A 87 -14.20 -3.24 -19.84
N VAL A 88 -14.78 -2.21 -20.46
CA VAL A 88 -16.25 -2.06 -20.53
C VAL A 88 -16.88 -3.22 -21.30
N ASN A 89 -16.30 -3.66 -22.42
CA ASN A 89 -16.78 -4.82 -23.17
C ASN A 89 -16.65 -6.11 -22.36
N MET A 90 -15.53 -6.33 -21.66
CA MET A 90 -15.36 -7.46 -20.75
C MET A 90 -16.42 -7.47 -19.65
N ARG A 91 -16.74 -6.31 -19.07
CA ARG A 91 -17.82 -6.19 -18.08
C ARG A 91 -19.18 -6.56 -18.66
N GLN A 92 -19.47 -6.16 -19.91
CA GLN A 92 -20.70 -6.55 -20.59
C GLN A 92 -20.77 -8.07 -20.79
N LEU A 93 -19.68 -8.71 -21.20
CA LEU A 93 -19.59 -10.17 -21.32
C LEU A 93 -19.76 -10.87 -19.97
N ALA A 94 -19.16 -10.35 -18.89
CA ALA A 94 -19.32 -10.90 -17.55
C ALA A 94 -20.78 -10.80 -17.05
N LEU A 95 -21.46 -9.68 -17.31
CA LEU A 95 -22.88 -9.50 -17.00
C LEU A 95 -23.77 -10.41 -17.86
N HIS A 96 -23.42 -10.58 -19.13
CA HIS A 96 -24.07 -11.53 -20.02
C HIS A 96 -23.94 -12.93 -19.41
N ALA A 97 -22.72 -13.41 -19.15
CA ALA A 97 -22.43 -14.72 -18.58
C ALA A 97 -23.15 -14.98 -17.23
N ALA A 98 -23.31 -13.95 -16.39
CA ALA A 98 -24.04 -14.06 -15.12
C ALA A 98 -25.55 -14.32 -15.28
N ASN A 99 -26.11 -14.16 -16.47
CA ASN A 99 -27.52 -14.43 -16.76
C ASN A 99 -27.81 -15.93 -16.91
N ALA A 100 -27.78 -16.66 -15.79
CA ALA A 100 -27.94 -18.11 -15.71
C ALA A 100 -29.28 -18.65 -16.26
N GLY A 101 -30.30 -17.80 -16.40
CA GLY A 101 -31.59 -18.18 -16.97
C GLY A 101 -31.62 -18.22 -18.51
N ALA A 102 -30.71 -17.50 -19.17
CA ALA A 102 -30.68 -17.37 -20.63
C ALA A 102 -29.50 -18.13 -21.28
N ASN A 103 -28.40 -18.32 -20.55
CA ASN A 103 -27.17 -18.87 -21.12
C ASN A 103 -27.03 -20.38 -20.93
N ASP A 104 -26.52 -21.03 -21.97
CA ASP A 104 -26.11 -22.41 -21.97
C ASP A 104 -24.58 -22.51 -21.84
N ARG A 105 -24.06 -23.73 -21.63
CA ARG A 105 -22.61 -23.95 -21.48
C ARG A 105 -21.80 -23.53 -22.71
N LYS A 106 -22.37 -23.55 -23.92
CA LYS A 106 -21.65 -23.17 -25.14
C LYS A 106 -21.52 -21.64 -25.25
N MET A 107 -22.58 -20.91 -24.88
CA MET A 107 -22.58 -19.45 -24.80
C MET A 107 -21.57 -18.97 -23.75
N LEU A 108 -21.56 -19.58 -22.56
CA LEU A 108 -20.56 -19.27 -21.53
C LEU A 108 -19.12 -19.52 -22.01
N GLN A 109 -18.88 -20.61 -22.74
CA GLN A 109 -17.56 -20.87 -23.32
C GLN A 109 -17.18 -19.84 -24.40
N ALA A 110 -18.13 -19.39 -25.21
CA ALA A 110 -17.90 -18.37 -26.22
C ALA A 110 -17.56 -17.01 -25.57
N ASP A 111 -18.30 -16.62 -24.53
CA ASP A 111 -18.04 -15.40 -23.75
C ASP A 111 -16.63 -15.47 -23.11
N GLN A 112 -16.26 -16.62 -22.56
CA GLN A 112 -14.92 -16.85 -22.00
C GLN A 112 -13.81 -16.71 -23.06
N ASN A 113 -13.99 -17.30 -24.24
CA ASN A 113 -13.01 -17.17 -25.33
C ASN A 113 -12.86 -15.71 -25.79
N GLU A 114 -13.95 -14.95 -25.79
CA GLU A 114 -13.91 -13.53 -26.15
C GLU A 114 -13.18 -12.71 -25.07
N ILE A 115 -13.44 -12.98 -23.79
CA ILE A 115 -12.69 -12.39 -22.68
C ILE A 115 -11.19 -12.67 -22.83
N GLU A 116 -10.79 -13.90 -23.16
CA GLU A 116 -9.37 -14.25 -23.38
C GLU A 116 -8.74 -13.47 -24.56
N ASN A 117 -9.48 -13.28 -25.66
CA ASN A 117 -9.02 -12.45 -26.78
C ASN A 117 -8.87 -10.97 -26.40
N LEU A 118 -9.80 -10.44 -25.61
CA LEU A 118 -9.75 -9.07 -25.10
C LEU A 118 -8.57 -8.88 -24.15
N LEU A 119 -8.30 -9.83 -23.25
CA LEU A 119 -7.10 -9.83 -22.40
C LEU A 119 -5.82 -9.88 -23.23
N GLY A 120 -5.77 -10.71 -24.27
CA GLY A 120 -4.66 -10.75 -25.23
C GLY A 120 -4.44 -9.41 -25.94
N THR A 121 -5.52 -8.71 -26.26
CA THR A 121 -5.48 -7.38 -26.88
C THR A 121 -4.93 -6.33 -25.92
N ILE A 122 -5.38 -6.32 -24.66
CA ILE A 122 -4.82 -5.45 -23.61
C ILE A 122 -3.30 -5.68 -23.47
N ASN A 123 -2.87 -6.94 -23.39
CA ASN A 123 -1.44 -7.29 -23.30
C ASN A 123 -0.64 -6.78 -24.51
N ARG A 124 -1.23 -6.82 -25.71
CA ARG A 124 -0.61 -6.27 -26.92
C ARG A 124 -0.51 -4.75 -26.85
N ILE A 125 -1.55 -4.05 -26.40
CA ILE A 125 -1.51 -2.59 -26.21
C ILE A 125 -0.40 -2.23 -25.22
N ALA A 126 -0.34 -2.92 -24.07
CA ALA A 126 0.68 -2.70 -23.04
C ALA A 126 2.12 -2.80 -23.60
N ARG A 127 2.38 -3.82 -24.44
CA ARG A 127 3.71 -4.07 -25.04
C ARG A 127 4.04 -3.21 -26.26
N SER A 128 3.03 -2.72 -26.99
CA SER A 128 3.22 -2.01 -28.26
C SER A 128 3.16 -0.50 -28.12
N THR A 129 2.54 0.02 -27.06
CA THR A 129 2.50 1.45 -26.80
C THR A 129 3.87 1.95 -26.35
N GLN A 130 4.53 2.68 -27.25
CA GLN A 130 5.85 3.25 -27.04
C GLN A 130 5.89 4.73 -27.41
N PHE A 131 6.75 5.49 -26.73
CA PHE A 131 7.12 6.85 -27.12
C PHE A 131 8.62 6.86 -27.45
N GLY A 132 8.96 7.15 -28.70
CA GLY A 132 10.31 6.94 -29.20
C GLY A 132 10.70 5.46 -29.15
N THR A 133 11.73 5.11 -28.38
CA THR A 133 12.22 3.74 -28.16
C THR A 133 11.76 3.12 -26.84
N ARG A 134 10.98 3.84 -26.04
CA ARG A 134 10.61 3.45 -24.67
C ARG A 134 9.17 2.96 -24.64
N VAL A 135 8.96 1.75 -24.13
CA VAL A 135 7.63 1.19 -23.87
C VAL A 135 7.05 1.86 -22.64
N LEU A 136 5.73 2.13 -22.65
CA LEU A 136 5.10 2.94 -21.60
C LEU A 136 4.47 2.12 -20.47
N PHE A 137 3.89 0.97 -20.79
CA PHE A 137 2.98 0.22 -19.91
C PHE A 137 3.43 -1.21 -19.63
N ASP A 138 4.74 -1.47 -19.63
CA ASP A 138 5.32 -2.78 -19.31
C ASP A 138 5.79 -2.89 -17.84
N GLY A 139 5.50 -1.88 -17.01
CA GLY A 139 5.95 -1.77 -15.63
C GLY A 139 7.40 -1.32 -15.45
N SER A 140 8.19 -1.22 -16.54
CA SER A 140 9.60 -0.80 -16.44
C SER A 140 9.79 0.64 -15.98
N ASN A 141 8.74 1.47 -16.09
CA ASN A 141 8.72 2.88 -15.73
C ASN A 141 8.17 3.15 -14.33
N GLN A 142 7.90 2.12 -13.53
CA GLN A 142 7.43 2.27 -12.16
C GLN A 142 8.60 2.29 -11.17
N ALA A 143 8.36 2.82 -9.98
CA ALA A 143 9.26 2.59 -8.86
C ALA A 143 9.20 1.10 -8.50
N SER A 144 10.35 0.43 -8.48
CA SER A 144 10.45 -0.99 -8.15
C SER A 144 11.26 -1.15 -6.88
N GLY A 145 10.82 -2.05 -6.00
CA GLY A 145 11.48 -2.32 -4.74
C GLY A 145 11.64 -3.81 -4.47
N VAL A 146 12.73 -4.17 -3.78
CA VAL A 146 12.95 -5.52 -3.25
C VAL A 146 13.25 -5.40 -1.77
N THR A 147 12.52 -6.15 -0.95
CA THR A 147 12.77 -6.28 0.48
C THR A 147 13.69 -7.47 0.78
N VAL A 148 14.55 -7.29 1.76
CA VAL A 148 15.38 -8.32 2.35
C VAL A 148 15.10 -8.32 3.85
N GLY A 149 14.37 -9.32 4.33
CA GLY A 149 14.01 -9.45 5.74
C GLY A 149 12.87 -10.45 5.93
N ASN A 150 12.75 -11.02 7.13
CA ASN A 150 11.73 -12.03 7.38
C ASN A 150 10.36 -11.37 7.55
N GLY A 151 9.36 -11.82 6.79
CA GLY A 151 8.01 -11.27 6.81
C GLY A 151 7.86 -9.89 6.17
N LEU A 152 8.88 -9.37 5.49
CA LEU A 152 8.82 -8.08 4.79
C LEU A 152 8.58 -8.27 3.29
N SER A 153 7.55 -7.61 2.77
CA SER A 153 7.25 -7.57 1.34
C SER A 153 7.13 -6.14 0.84
N PHE A 154 7.68 -5.85 -0.34
CA PHE A 154 7.48 -4.58 -1.02
C PHE A 154 6.15 -4.61 -1.78
N ILE A 155 5.29 -3.61 -1.55
CA ILE A 155 3.99 -3.51 -2.23
C ILE A 155 4.05 -2.51 -3.37
N THR A 156 4.36 -1.25 -3.06
CA THR A 156 4.40 -0.19 -4.07
C THR A 156 5.23 1.00 -3.61
N ALA A 157 5.62 1.85 -4.56
CA ALA A 157 6.21 3.15 -4.34
C ALA A 157 5.74 4.13 -5.42
N THR A 158 5.72 5.41 -5.08
CA THR A 158 5.29 6.45 -6.03
C THR A 158 6.50 7.13 -6.67
N PRO A 159 6.32 7.94 -7.73
CA PRO A 159 7.38 8.78 -8.30
C PRO A 159 7.98 9.79 -7.32
N LYS A 160 7.32 10.05 -6.19
CA LYS A 160 7.82 10.92 -5.11
C LYS A 160 8.79 10.21 -4.19
N THR A 161 8.77 8.88 -4.18
CA THR A 161 9.69 8.09 -3.37
C THR A 161 11.10 8.18 -3.97
N SER A 162 12.06 8.57 -3.14
CA SER A 162 13.45 8.73 -3.51
C SER A 162 14.17 7.38 -3.56
N GLU A 163 15.08 7.21 -4.53
CA GLU A 163 15.96 6.04 -4.60
C GLU A 163 16.74 5.86 -3.29
N ALA A 164 17.04 4.61 -2.94
CA ALA A 164 17.75 4.33 -1.71
C ALA A 164 19.14 5.02 -1.69
N PRO A 165 19.47 5.78 -0.63
CA PRO A 165 20.70 6.59 -0.59
C PRO A 165 21.98 5.74 -0.48
N THR A 166 21.86 4.46 -0.11
CA THR A 166 22.99 3.54 0.02
C THR A 166 22.74 2.24 -0.72
N LYS A 167 23.84 1.54 -1.09
CA LYS A 167 23.76 0.20 -1.70
C LYS A 167 23.02 -0.81 -0.83
N SER A 168 22.95 -0.57 0.48
CA SER A 168 22.27 -1.42 1.45
C SER A 168 20.75 -1.20 1.49
N GLY A 169 20.19 -0.18 0.82
CA GLY A 169 18.76 0.10 0.88
C GLY A 169 18.37 1.01 2.06
N TYR A 170 17.07 1.20 2.26
CA TYR A 170 16.51 1.81 3.47
C TYR A 170 16.37 0.74 4.56
N GLU A 171 16.90 1.02 5.75
CA GLU A 171 16.74 0.17 6.94
C GLU A 171 15.28 0.16 7.41
N ILE A 172 14.76 -1.01 7.73
CA ILE A 172 13.41 -1.18 8.27
C ILE A 172 13.53 -1.69 9.70
N ASP A 173 12.98 -0.93 10.64
CA ASP A 173 12.94 -1.25 12.07
C ASP A 173 11.48 -1.25 12.52
N ILE A 174 10.90 -2.44 12.68
CA ILE A 174 9.56 -2.63 13.17
C ILE A 174 9.60 -2.56 14.70
N GLN A 175 8.80 -1.69 15.28
CA GLN A 175 8.67 -1.54 16.73
C GLN A 175 7.41 -2.19 17.26
N GLN A 176 6.39 -2.36 16.42
CA GLN A 176 5.15 -3.00 16.78
C GLN A 176 4.64 -3.81 15.61
N VAL A 177 4.25 -5.06 15.87
CA VAL A 177 3.62 -5.90 14.85
C VAL A 177 2.11 -5.70 14.80
N ALA A 178 1.54 -5.95 13.62
CA ALA A 178 0.10 -5.88 13.44
C ALA A 178 -0.60 -7.00 14.22
N THR A 179 -1.68 -6.68 14.93
CA THR A 179 -2.54 -7.67 15.58
C THR A 179 -3.97 -7.55 15.10
N ARG A 180 -4.69 -8.68 15.12
CA ARG A 180 -6.12 -8.73 14.84
C ARG A 180 -6.89 -8.47 16.12
N THR A 181 -8.00 -7.77 15.99
CA THR A 181 -8.96 -7.64 17.09
C THR A 181 -9.60 -9.00 17.37
N GLN A 182 -9.77 -9.35 18.65
CA GLN A 182 -10.40 -10.59 19.07
C GLN A 182 -11.15 -10.41 20.39
N VAL A 183 -12.18 -11.22 20.59
CA VAL A 183 -12.91 -11.36 21.86
C VAL A 183 -12.96 -12.85 22.18
N ALA A 184 -12.37 -13.22 23.30
CA ALA A 184 -12.47 -14.55 23.87
C ALA A 184 -13.48 -14.55 25.03
N GLY A 185 -14.16 -15.68 25.22
CA GLY A 185 -14.85 -15.99 26.47
C GLY A 185 -13.88 -16.12 27.63
N ASN A 186 -14.41 -16.03 28.85
CA ASN A 186 -13.65 -16.24 30.09
C ASN A 186 -13.76 -17.70 30.58
N ARG A 187 -14.72 -18.46 30.04
CA ARG A 187 -14.87 -19.90 30.26
C ARG A 187 -15.33 -20.63 29.01
N GLY A 188 -15.05 -21.93 28.95
CA GLY A 188 -15.59 -22.80 27.91
C GLY A 188 -17.09 -23.08 28.10
N ILE A 189 -17.75 -23.46 27.00
CA ILE A 189 -19.16 -23.87 27.02
C ILE A 189 -19.27 -25.24 27.70
N SER A 190 -20.15 -25.35 28.71
CA SER A 190 -20.41 -26.60 29.41
C SER A 190 -21.58 -27.38 28.80
N ILE A 191 -21.68 -28.66 29.16
CA ILE A 191 -22.85 -29.49 28.81
C ILE A 191 -24.15 -28.89 29.34
N GLU A 192 -24.13 -28.32 30.54
CA GLU A 192 -25.30 -27.71 31.18
C GLU A 192 -25.78 -26.47 30.41
N ASP A 193 -24.86 -25.66 29.89
CA ASP A 193 -25.20 -24.49 29.07
C ASP A 193 -25.91 -24.93 27.77
N LEU A 194 -25.44 -26.02 27.15
CA LEU A 194 -26.02 -26.54 25.89
C LEU A 194 -27.34 -27.28 26.08
N ASP A 195 -27.55 -27.91 27.24
CA ASP A 195 -28.82 -28.53 27.61
C ASP A 195 -29.92 -27.45 27.77
N GLN A 196 -29.58 -26.31 28.39
CA GLN A 196 -30.46 -25.15 28.55
C GLN A 196 -30.66 -24.37 27.25
N GLY A 197 -29.66 -24.35 26.37
CA GLY A 197 -29.65 -23.59 25.13
C GLY A 197 -28.95 -22.25 25.30
N ILE A 198 -28.15 -21.88 24.30
CA ILE A 198 -27.35 -20.65 24.31
C ILE A 198 -27.68 -19.83 23.07
N THR A 199 -28.02 -18.57 23.29
CA THR A 199 -28.06 -17.57 22.22
C THR A 199 -26.74 -16.80 22.18
N MET A 200 -26.13 -16.71 21.01
CA MET A 200 -24.96 -15.90 20.71
C MET A 200 -25.22 -14.99 19.53
N VAL A 201 -24.75 -13.76 19.61
CA VAL A 201 -24.86 -12.76 18.56
C VAL A 201 -23.49 -12.15 18.33
N VAL A 202 -23.06 -12.11 17.07
CA VAL A 202 -21.87 -11.36 16.63
C VAL A 202 -22.34 -10.24 15.71
N ASN A 203 -21.87 -9.02 15.96
CA ASN A 203 -22.21 -7.84 15.18
C ASN A 203 -20.93 -7.13 14.70
N GLU A 204 -20.79 -6.98 13.39
CA GLU A 204 -19.67 -6.32 12.71
C GLU A 204 -20.23 -5.38 11.64
N GLY A 205 -19.97 -4.07 11.76
CA GLY A 205 -20.34 -3.10 10.73
C GLY A 205 -21.83 -3.04 10.35
N GLY A 206 -22.74 -3.45 11.24
CA GLY A 206 -24.18 -3.53 10.97
C GLY A 206 -24.66 -4.88 10.39
N ARG A 207 -23.75 -5.82 10.13
CA ARG A 207 -24.07 -7.22 9.82
C ARG A 207 -24.14 -8.02 11.12
N VAL A 208 -25.13 -8.90 11.23
CA VAL A 208 -25.40 -9.66 12.45
C VAL A 208 -25.48 -11.15 12.15
N ALA A 209 -24.73 -11.94 12.89
CA ALA A 209 -24.86 -13.38 12.93
C ALA A 209 -25.43 -13.79 14.28
N LYS A 210 -26.59 -14.44 14.29
CA LYS A 210 -27.24 -14.97 15.49
C LYS A 210 -27.29 -16.49 15.45
N LEU A 211 -26.80 -17.14 16.50
CA LEU A 211 -26.95 -18.57 16.72
C LEU A 211 -27.76 -18.79 18.00
N ASN A 212 -28.82 -19.57 17.91
CA ASN A 212 -29.48 -20.17 19.06
C ASN A 212 -29.32 -21.68 18.91
N THR A 213 -28.71 -22.34 19.90
CA THR A 213 -28.39 -23.77 19.82
C THR A 213 -29.60 -24.68 19.83
N LYS A 214 -30.78 -24.20 20.24
CA LYS A 214 -32.06 -24.95 20.24
C LYS A 214 -32.95 -24.66 19.03
N GLU A 215 -32.76 -23.51 18.37
CA GLU A 215 -33.55 -23.14 17.18
C GLU A 215 -32.93 -23.67 15.87
N ASP A 216 -31.63 -24.00 15.87
CA ASP A 216 -30.95 -24.55 14.70
C ASP A 216 -31.12 -26.08 14.66
N GLU A 217 -32.00 -26.59 13.79
CA GLU A 217 -32.42 -28.00 13.77
C GLU A 217 -31.25 -28.99 13.69
N ASN A 218 -30.26 -28.72 12.84
CA ASN A 218 -29.10 -29.61 12.66
C ASN A 218 -28.19 -29.59 13.88
N LEU A 219 -27.96 -28.40 14.45
CA LEU A 219 -27.14 -28.27 15.65
C LEU A 219 -27.82 -28.92 16.86
N ASP A 220 -29.12 -28.67 17.08
CA ASP A 220 -29.87 -29.22 18.20
C ASP A 220 -29.93 -30.75 18.17
N GLN A 221 -30.15 -31.34 16.99
CA GLN A 221 -30.12 -32.80 16.83
C GLN A 221 -28.74 -33.39 17.19
N ASN A 222 -27.66 -32.80 16.68
CA ASN A 222 -26.30 -33.26 16.95
C ASN A 222 -25.92 -33.10 18.43
N VAL A 223 -26.25 -31.95 19.02
CA VAL A 223 -26.02 -31.67 20.44
C VAL A 223 -26.82 -32.66 21.30
N SER A 224 -28.11 -32.84 21.01
CA SER A 224 -28.99 -33.76 21.76
C SER A 224 -28.53 -35.22 21.66
N GLN A 225 -28.08 -35.66 20.49
CA GLN A 225 -27.52 -37.01 20.31
C GLN A 225 -26.24 -37.21 21.13
N MET A 226 -25.32 -36.25 21.09
CA MET A 226 -24.08 -36.30 21.88
C MET A 226 -24.35 -36.29 23.39
N LEU A 227 -25.27 -35.43 23.84
CA LEU A 227 -25.69 -35.37 25.24
C LEU A 227 -26.34 -36.69 25.69
N ASN A 228 -27.16 -37.33 24.85
CA ASN A 228 -27.77 -38.60 25.16
C ASN A 228 -26.74 -39.74 25.24
N ASN A 229 -25.78 -39.79 24.32
CA ASN A 229 -24.69 -40.77 24.35
C ASN A 229 -23.82 -40.63 25.60
N PHE A 230 -23.52 -39.40 26.02
CA PHE A 230 -22.82 -39.12 27.27
C PHE A 230 -23.63 -39.58 28.50
N ARG A 231 -24.94 -39.30 28.53
CA ARG A 231 -25.84 -39.74 29.63
C ARG A 231 -25.95 -41.26 29.73
N LEU A 232 -25.97 -41.96 28.59
CA LEU A 232 -26.15 -43.41 28.51
C LEU A 232 -24.85 -44.21 28.70
N SER A 233 -23.69 -43.64 28.40
CA SER A 233 -22.39 -44.34 28.50
C SER A 233 -21.25 -43.45 29.01
N PRO A 234 -21.28 -43.06 30.29
CA PRO A 234 -20.27 -42.15 30.88
C PRO A 234 -18.84 -42.73 30.93
N GLU A 235 -18.70 -44.07 30.87
CA GLU A 235 -17.40 -44.74 30.90
C GLU A 235 -16.65 -44.71 29.55
N ILE A 236 -17.37 -44.46 28.45
CA ILE A 236 -16.81 -44.43 27.09
C ILE A 236 -16.61 -42.99 26.62
N PHE A 237 -17.51 -42.09 26.99
CA PHE A 237 -17.45 -40.67 26.64
C PHE A 237 -17.06 -39.87 27.87
N SER A 238 -15.79 -39.47 27.97
CA SER A 238 -15.38 -38.59 29.04
C SER A 238 -16.10 -37.23 28.92
N ARG A 239 -16.36 -36.59 30.06
CA ARG A 239 -16.99 -35.26 30.08
C ARG A 239 -16.17 -34.24 29.27
N ALA A 240 -14.85 -34.29 29.43
CA ALA A 240 -13.93 -33.36 28.76
C ALA A 240 -13.98 -33.51 27.23
N ASP A 241 -13.94 -34.75 26.72
CA ASP A 241 -13.97 -34.99 25.27
C ASP A 241 -15.32 -34.62 24.65
N THR A 242 -16.41 -34.88 25.38
CA THR A 242 -17.76 -34.52 24.96
C THR A 242 -17.92 -33.00 24.90
N GLU A 243 -17.50 -32.28 25.95
CA GLU A 243 -17.52 -30.82 25.96
C GLU A 243 -16.64 -30.22 24.86
N ALA A 244 -15.43 -30.75 24.63
CA ALA A 244 -14.55 -30.27 23.56
C ALA A 244 -15.20 -30.42 22.17
N THR A 245 -15.81 -31.58 21.91
CA THR A 245 -16.49 -31.85 20.63
C THR A 245 -17.70 -30.95 20.43
N LEU A 246 -18.50 -30.75 21.48
CA LEU A 246 -19.67 -29.87 21.45
C LEU A 246 -19.26 -28.40 21.25
N ARG A 247 -18.19 -27.95 21.90
CA ARG A 247 -17.63 -26.60 21.72
C ARG A 247 -17.21 -26.37 20.28
N ASP A 248 -16.50 -27.30 19.66
CA ASP A 248 -16.10 -27.21 18.26
C ASP A 248 -17.31 -27.13 17.31
N LEU A 249 -18.32 -27.96 17.54
CA LEU A 249 -19.54 -27.97 16.74
C LEU A 249 -20.26 -26.61 16.80
N VAL A 250 -20.38 -26.03 18.00
CA VAL A 250 -20.99 -24.72 18.21
C VAL A 250 -20.17 -23.61 17.56
N ALA A 251 -18.85 -23.61 17.74
CA ALA A 251 -17.96 -22.61 17.13
C ALA A 251 -18.03 -22.67 15.60
N ARG A 252 -17.99 -23.86 15.01
CA ARG A 252 -18.13 -24.08 13.57
C ARG A 252 -19.46 -23.57 13.05
N LYS A 253 -20.56 -23.87 13.75
CA LYS A 253 -21.90 -23.43 13.30
C LYS A 253 -22.06 -21.91 13.39
N LEU A 254 -21.50 -21.30 14.43
CA LEU A 254 -21.48 -19.84 14.57
C LEU A 254 -20.60 -19.20 13.48
N ASN A 255 -19.46 -19.82 13.14
CA ASN A 255 -18.58 -19.39 12.07
C ASN A 255 -19.27 -19.46 10.69
N GLU A 256 -19.97 -20.55 10.39
CA GLU A 256 -20.79 -20.69 9.17
C GLU A 256 -21.81 -19.55 9.08
N LYS A 257 -22.58 -19.30 10.16
CA LYS A 257 -23.54 -18.20 10.18
C LYS A 257 -22.87 -16.83 10.03
N ALA A 258 -21.68 -16.63 10.58
CA ALA A 258 -20.93 -15.39 10.39
C ALA A 258 -20.56 -15.19 8.91
N GLN A 259 -20.06 -16.24 8.25
CA GLN A 259 -19.69 -16.20 6.83
C GLN A 259 -20.91 -16.00 5.91
N ASP A 260 -22.02 -16.70 6.18
CA ASP A 260 -23.27 -16.58 5.41
C ASP A 260 -23.86 -15.17 5.48
N ASN A 261 -23.74 -14.51 6.63
CA ASN A 261 -24.17 -13.13 6.82
C ASN A 261 -23.11 -12.10 6.37
N GLY A 262 -21.99 -12.56 5.81
CA GLY A 262 -20.93 -11.72 5.27
C GLY A 262 -20.09 -10.99 6.32
N LEU A 263 -20.06 -11.46 7.57
CA LEU A 263 -19.19 -10.90 8.60
C LEU A 263 -17.74 -11.29 8.31
N LYS A 264 -16.80 -10.35 8.53
CA LYS A 264 -15.36 -10.58 8.35
C LYS A 264 -14.69 -11.08 9.64
N VAL A 265 -15.28 -12.08 10.27
CA VAL A 265 -14.80 -12.68 11.52
C VAL A 265 -14.67 -14.19 11.39
N ASP A 266 -13.69 -14.74 12.11
CA ASP A 266 -13.47 -16.17 12.29
C ASP A 266 -13.86 -16.53 13.73
N VAL A 267 -14.69 -17.56 13.87
CA VAL A 267 -15.11 -18.09 15.17
C VAL A 267 -14.52 -19.47 15.37
N PHE A 268 -13.81 -19.66 16.47
CA PHE A 268 -13.11 -20.91 16.77
C PHE A 268 -12.99 -21.14 18.29
N ILE A 269 -12.63 -22.37 18.66
CA ILE A 269 -12.23 -22.70 20.04
C ILE A 269 -10.72 -22.53 20.13
N ASP A 270 -10.25 -21.73 21.08
CA ASP A 270 -8.82 -21.54 21.29
C ASP A 270 -8.17 -22.72 22.02
N GLU A 271 -6.85 -22.67 22.17
CA GLU A 271 -6.06 -23.71 22.85
C GLU A 271 -6.44 -23.91 24.33
N LEU A 272 -7.14 -22.96 24.95
CA LEU A 272 -7.64 -23.04 26.32
C LEU A 272 -9.09 -23.57 26.37
N GLY A 273 -9.68 -23.94 25.23
CA GLY A 273 -11.03 -24.46 25.14
C GLY A 273 -12.11 -23.38 25.24
N MET A 274 -11.77 -22.11 25.02
CA MET A 274 -12.66 -20.96 25.10
C MET A 274 -13.14 -20.55 23.70
N LEU A 275 -14.41 -20.14 23.60
CA LEU A 275 -14.94 -19.62 22.35
C LEU A 275 -14.33 -18.25 22.07
N THR A 276 -13.69 -18.12 20.90
CA THR A 276 -13.03 -16.90 20.48
C THR A 276 -13.56 -16.46 19.12
N VAL A 277 -13.89 -15.18 19.02
CA VAL A 277 -14.19 -14.51 17.77
C VAL A 277 -13.02 -13.61 17.44
N ARG A 278 -12.50 -13.68 16.23
CA ARG A 278 -11.36 -12.86 15.77
C ARG A 278 -11.68 -12.26 14.42
N HIS A 279 -11.34 -11.00 14.21
CA HIS A 279 -11.55 -10.36 12.92
C HIS A 279 -10.50 -10.84 11.89
N GLN A 280 -10.88 -10.89 10.61
CA GLN A 280 -10.02 -11.38 9.52
C GLN A 280 -8.94 -10.35 9.15
N HIS A 281 -9.27 -9.06 9.20
CA HIS A 281 -8.32 -7.97 8.95
C HIS A 281 -7.55 -7.57 10.22
N PHE A 282 -6.29 -7.23 10.03
CA PHE A 282 -5.41 -6.67 11.06
C PHE A 282 -5.64 -5.18 11.25
N GLY A 283 -5.17 -4.66 12.39
CA GLY A 283 -5.09 -3.23 12.63
C GLY A 283 -6.07 -2.69 13.65
N SER A 284 -6.01 -1.39 13.86
CA SER A 284 -6.83 -0.68 14.87
C SER A 284 -8.27 -0.39 14.42
N LYS A 285 -8.50 -0.31 13.10
CA LYS A 285 -9.82 0.03 12.53
C LYS A 285 -10.88 -1.05 12.68
N PRO A 286 -10.59 -2.35 12.49
CA PRO A 286 -11.62 -3.36 12.60
C PRO A 286 -12.14 -3.50 14.03
N THR A 287 -13.46 -3.45 14.17
CA THR A 287 -14.15 -3.61 15.46
C THR A 287 -15.41 -4.42 15.28
N PHE A 288 -15.72 -5.25 16.27
CA PHE A 288 -16.97 -5.98 16.34
C PHE A 288 -17.45 -6.05 17.79
N SER A 289 -18.68 -6.50 17.98
CA SER A 289 -19.22 -6.79 19.30
C SER A 289 -19.82 -8.18 19.34
N VAL A 290 -19.78 -8.79 20.52
CA VAL A 290 -20.37 -10.09 20.79
C VAL A 290 -21.32 -9.99 21.97
N VAL A 291 -22.39 -10.77 21.91
CA VAL A 291 -23.36 -10.91 23.00
C VAL A 291 -23.59 -12.40 23.19
N SER A 292 -23.62 -12.84 24.45
CA SER A 292 -24.08 -14.17 24.82
C SER A 292 -25.13 -14.07 25.91
N GLU A 293 -26.13 -14.93 25.84
CA GLU A 293 -27.13 -15.12 26.89
C GLU A 293 -26.54 -15.76 28.14
N THR A 294 -25.44 -16.50 27.99
CA THR A 294 -24.72 -17.14 29.08
C THR A 294 -23.49 -16.30 29.44
N ALA A 295 -23.39 -15.92 30.72
CA ALA A 295 -22.24 -15.17 31.21
C ALA A 295 -20.93 -15.96 31.00
N GLU A 296 -19.85 -15.22 30.70
CA GLU A 296 -18.48 -15.72 30.52
C GLU A 296 -18.23 -16.64 29.31
N VAL A 297 -19.26 -17.12 28.61
CA VAL A 297 -19.11 -17.94 27.39
C VAL A 297 -18.59 -17.10 26.22
N LEU A 298 -19.18 -15.94 26.00
CA LEU A 298 -18.76 -14.98 24.98
C LEU A 298 -19.22 -13.58 25.41
N GLY A 299 -18.39 -12.94 26.24
CA GLY A 299 -18.74 -11.71 26.97
C GLY A 299 -18.56 -11.87 28.48
N ASP A 300 -18.41 -10.76 29.20
CA ASP A 300 -18.20 -10.80 30.66
C ASP A 300 -19.51 -10.98 31.43
N GLN A 301 -20.63 -10.50 30.88
CA GLN A 301 -21.96 -10.58 31.49
C GLN A 301 -22.99 -11.10 30.49
N ALA A 302 -23.98 -11.83 31.00
CA ALA A 302 -25.12 -12.32 30.21
C ALA A 302 -25.93 -11.16 29.61
N ASN A 303 -26.27 -11.27 28.33
CA ASN A 303 -27.06 -10.31 27.56
C ASN A 303 -26.47 -8.89 27.47
N VAL A 304 -25.16 -8.75 27.73
CA VAL A 304 -24.44 -7.48 27.58
C VAL A 304 -23.44 -7.60 26.44
N ALA A 305 -23.42 -6.59 25.55
CA ALA A 305 -22.47 -6.55 24.46
C ALA A 305 -21.05 -6.29 24.97
N LYS A 306 -20.14 -7.21 24.67
CA LYS A 306 -18.70 -7.02 24.82
C LYS A 306 -18.14 -6.54 23.49
N TYR A 307 -17.55 -5.34 23.50
CA TYR A 307 -16.86 -4.79 22.35
C TYR A 307 -15.44 -5.34 22.28
N SER A 308 -14.95 -5.53 21.07
CA SER A 308 -13.56 -5.92 20.84
C SER A 308 -12.61 -4.76 21.16
N ASP A 309 -11.48 -5.01 21.83
CA ASP A 309 -10.51 -3.98 22.25
C ASP A 309 -9.73 -3.30 21.08
N GLY A 310 -10.04 -3.65 19.84
CA GLY A 310 -9.34 -3.19 18.64
C GLY A 310 -8.01 -3.92 18.47
N GLY A 311 -7.60 -4.13 17.21
CA GLY A 311 -6.27 -4.64 16.92
C GLY A 311 -5.23 -3.53 17.03
N ARG A 312 -3.98 -3.86 16.71
CA ARG A 312 -2.89 -2.88 16.61
C ARG A 312 -2.36 -2.87 15.19
N ASP A 313 -2.03 -1.69 14.69
CA ASP A 313 -1.35 -1.53 13.42
C ASP A 313 0.15 -1.81 13.58
N VAL A 314 0.80 -2.23 12.49
CA VAL A 314 2.26 -2.27 12.42
C VAL A 314 2.81 -0.86 12.65
N ALA A 315 3.85 -0.71 13.46
CA ALA A 315 4.53 0.56 13.65
C ALA A 315 6.03 0.35 13.58
N GLY A 316 6.75 1.33 13.04
CA GLY A 316 8.18 1.23 12.86
C GLY A 316 8.75 2.41 12.11
N TRP A 317 10.03 2.28 11.78
CA TRP A 317 10.82 3.25 11.06
C TRP A 317 11.28 2.65 9.75
N ILE A 318 11.32 3.49 8.72
CA ILE A 318 11.89 3.14 7.43
C ILE A 318 12.94 4.21 7.11
N GLY A 319 14.19 3.80 6.86
CA GLY A 319 15.29 4.72 6.59
C GLY A 319 15.57 5.75 7.69
N GLY A 320 15.14 5.50 8.93
CA GLY A 320 15.19 6.45 10.04
C GLY A 320 14.01 7.44 10.11
N GLU A 321 13.04 7.34 9.21
CA GLU A 321 11.80 8.13 9.20
C GLU A 321 10.62 7.31 9.76
N VAL A 322 9.64 7.98 10.37
CA VAL A 322 8.46 7.32 10.94
C VAL A 322 7.60 6.72 9.83
N GLY A 323 7.29 5.44 9.93
CA GLY A 323 6.29 4.78 9.10
C GLY A 323 4.89 4.89 9.72
N ILE A 324 3.89 5.13 8.88
CA ILE A 324 2.48 5.17 9.28
C ILE A 324 1.87 3.78 9.08
N GLY A 325 1.42 3.15 10.15
CA GLY A 325 0.78 1.84 10.11
C GLY A 325 -0.67 1.88 9.65
N ASP A 326 -1.06 0.90 8.82
CA ASP A 326 -2.45 0.55 8.54
C ASP A 326 -2.58 -0.98 8.46
N GLY A 327 -3.01 -1.63 9.55
CA GLY A 327 -2.99 -3.07 9.66
C GLY A 327 -1.57 -3.63 9.54
N GLN A 328 -1.33 -4.45 8.51
CA GLN A 328 -0.01 -5.02 8.20
C GLN A 328 0.84 -4.12 7.29
N PHE A 329 0.29 -3.02 6.80
CA PHE A 329 0.95 -2.14 5.86
C PHE A 329 1.64 -0.98 6.58
N LEU A 330 2.87 -0.71 6.21
CA LEU A 330 3.66 0.41 6.71
C LEU A 330 3.90 1.39 5.56
N HIS A 331 3.34 2.59 5.70
CA HIS A 331 3.38 3.66 4.72
C HIS A 331 4.49 4.67 5.05
N GLY A 332 5.22 5.13 4.04
CA GLY A 332 6.15 6.24 4.21
C GLY A 332 5.43 7.56 4.50
N ALA A 333 5.95 8.34 5.45
CA ALA A 333 5.33 9.60 5.85
C ALA A 333 5.35 10.65 4.72
N GLN A 334 4.28 11.46 4.66
CA GLN A 334 4.16 12.53 3.67
C GLN A 334 5.23 13.62 3.88
N GLY A 335 5.82 14.11 2.79
CA GLY A 335 6.89 15.11 2.84
C GLY A 335 8.28 14.54 3.17
N THR A 336 8.40 13.23 3.34
CA THR A 336 9.69 12.55 3.49
C THR A 336 10.16 11.96 2.15
N PRO A 337 11.44 11.58 2.01
CA PRO A 337 11.93 10.85 0.84
C PRO A 337 11.19 9.51 0.59
N LEU A 338 10.40 9.04 1.56
CA LEU A 338 9.66 7.79 1.49
C LEU A 338 8.20 7.98 1.10
N GLU A 339 7.77 9.20 0.79
CA GLU A 339 6.37 9.49 0.46
C GLU A 339 5.85 8.56 -0.65
N GLY A 340 4.75 7.86 -0.34
CA GLY A 340 4.09 6.94 -1.25
C GLY A 340 4.69 5.52 -1.31
N MET A 341 5.72 5.23 -0.53
CA MET A 341 6.19 3.84 -0.35
C MET A 341 5.26 3.07 0.59
N VAL A 342 4.97 1.82 0.25
CA VAL A 342 4.18 0.89 1.06
C VAL A 342 4.91 -0.44 1.16
N LEU A 343 5.11 -0.88 2.39
CA LEU A 343 5.67 -2.17 2.76
C LEU A 343 4.61 -2.97 3.50
N GLN A 344 4.62 -4.29 3.36
CA GLN A 344 3.80 -5.20 4.16
C GLN A 344 4.70 -5.96 5.13
N TYR A 345 4.25 -6.08 6.38
CA TYR A 345 4.87 -6.90 7.41
C TYR A 345 3.91 -8.00 7.88
N ASP A 346 4.26 -9.25 7.56
CA ASP A 346 3.36 -10.40 7.70
C ASP A 346 3.58 -11.24 8.96
N ASN A 347 4.62 -10.97 9.75
CA ASN A 347 4.83 -11.76 10.96
C ASN A 347 3.75 -11.45 12.00
N VAL A 348 3.23 -12.51 12.59
CA VAL A 348 2.22 -12.46 13.66
C VAL A 348 2.82 -13.00 14.94
N LEU A 349 2.33 -12.51 16.08
CA LEU A 349 2.75 -13.04 17.39
C LEU A 349 2.28 -14.49 17.53
N GLU A 350 3.23 -15.42 17.54
CA GLU A 350 2.96 -16.84 17.77
C GLU A 350 2.74 -17.12 19.26
N LYS A 351 1.91 -18.12 19.56
CA LYS A 351 1.79 -18.68 20.91
C LYS A 351 2.81 -19.81 21.04
N ARG A 352 3.61 -19.80 22.10
CA ARG A 352 4.60 -20.85 22.38
C ARG A 352 4.31 -21.53 23.70
N LEU A 353 4.49 -22.84 23.73
CA LEU A 353 4.50 -23.63 24.95
C LEU A 353 5.81 -23.35 25.70
N VAL A 354 5.70 -22.75 26.88
CA VAL A 354 6.82 -22.52 27.80
C VAL A 354 6.69 -23.46 28.97
N ASP A 355 7.74 -24.23 29.23
CA ASP A 355 7.84 -25.09 30.40
C ASP A 355 7.93 -24.25 31.69
N ILE A 356 6.98 -24.42 32.60
CA ILE A 356 7.05 -23.91 33.98
C ILE A 356 8.06 -24.76 34.72
N LYS A 357 9.13 -24.14 35.22
CA LYS A 357 10.19 -24.81 36.00
C LYS A 357 10.07 -24.47 37.48
N ASP A 358 10.32 -25.45 38.36
CA ASP A 358 10.48 -25.22 39.80
C ASP A 358 11.79 -24.47 40.13
N ALA A 359 12.00 -24.12 41.41
CA ALA A 359 13.21 -23.45 41.88
C ALA A 359 14.50 -24.29 41.70
N GLN A 360 14.38 -25.56 41.31
CA GLN A 360 15.47 -26.50 41.03
C GLN A 360 15.66 -26.75 39.52
N GLY A 361 14.85 -26.11 38.66
CA GLY A 361 14.96 -26.20 37.19
C GLY A 361 14.22 -27.36 36.54
N ASN A 362 13.41 -28.14 37.28
CA ASN A 362 12.61 -29.24 36.73
C ASN A 362 11.29 -28.72 36.18
N VAL A 363 10.86 -29.25 35.03
CA VAL A 363 9.60 -28.88 34.38
C VAL A 363 8.41 -29.43 35.18
N THR A 364 7.67 -28.56 35.86
CA THR A 364 6.48 -28.88 36.66
C THR A 364 5.17 -28.73 35.87
N GLY A 365 5.22 -28.18 34.66
CA GLY A 365 4.08 -28.05 33.76
C GLY A 365 4.41 -27.24 32.52
N GLN A 366 3.47 -27.12 31.59
CA GLN A 366 3.59 -26.30 30.40
C GLN A 366 2.54 -25.19 30.43
N LYS A 367 2.96 -23.95 30.16
CA LYS A 367 2.07 -22.81 30.02
C LYS A 367 2.21 -22.25 28.61
N ILE A 368 1.08 -22.05 27.95
CA ILE A 368 1.05 -21.32 26.70
C ILE A 368 1.28 -19.85 27.02
N VAL A 369 2.38 -19.30 26.50
CA VAL A 369 2.72 -17.88 26.61
C VAL A 369 2.69 -17.30 25.21
N GLN A 370 2.00 -16.18 25.04
CA GLN A 370 2.04 -15.43 23.79
C GLN A 370 3.39 -14.74 23.69
N GLN A 371 4.10 -14.93 22.58
CA GLN A 371 5.37 -14.24 22.32
C GLN A 371 5.15 -12.73 22.47
N SER A 372 6.01 -12.07 23.25
CA SER A 372 5.90 -10.63 23.39
C SER A 372 6.39 -9.93 22.14
N ASN A 373 5.83 -8.75 21.85
CA ASN A 373 6.26 -7.92 20.72
C ASN A 373 7.79 -7.70 20.70
N ASP A 374 8.39 -7.44 21.85
CA ASP A 374 9.84 -7.18 22.01
C ASP A 374 10.72 -8.41 21.73
N GLU A 375 10.14 -9.63 21.73
CA GLU A 375 10.85 -10.85 21.35
C GLU A 375 10.85 -11.08 19.84
N LEU A 376 9.89 -10.48 19.12
CA LEU A 376 9.77 -10.63 17.67
C LEU A 376 10.46 -9.49 16.93
N VAL A 377 10.35 -8.26 17.44
CA VAL A 377 10.78 -7.02 16.76
C VAL A 377 11.40 -6.02 17.76
N GLY A 378 12.08 -4.98 17.25
CA GLY A 378 12.55 -3.84 18.06
C GLY A 378 13.94 -3.95 18.70
N ASN A 379 14.65 -5.08 18.53
CA ASN A 379 16.03 -5.23 19.04
C ASN A 379 17.12 -5.10 17.97
N LYS A 380 16.77 -5.19 16.68
CA LYS A 380 17.65 -5.07 15.51
C LYS A 380 16.83 -4.62 14.30
N VAL A 381 17.52 -4.08 13.29
CA VAL A 381 16.96 -3.84 11.95
C VAL A 381 16.35 -5.15 11.43
N ASP A 382 15.04 -5.15 11.17
CA ASP A 382 14.26 -6.31 10.71
C ASP A 382 14.52 -6.63 9.23
N GLY A 383 14.96 -5.63 8.47
CA GLY A 383 15.34 -5.80 7.09
C GLY A 383 15.72 -4.53 6.37
N TYR A 384 15.87 -4.65 5.06
CA TYR A 384 16.21 -3.56 4.16
C TYR A 384 15.27 -3.55 2.97
N VAL A 385 14.91 -2.36 2.47
CA VAL A 385 14.26 -2.22 1.16
C VAL A 385 15.19 -1.51 0.20
N HIS A 386 15.48 -2.17 -0.92
CA HIS A 386 16.17 -1.57 -2.05
C HIS A 386 15.13 -1.03 -3.00
N LEU A 387 15.13 0.28 -3.24
CA LEU A 387 14.21 0.92 -4.17
C LEU A 387 15.00 1.48 -5.36
N ALA A 388 14.54 1.17 -6.57
CA ALA A 388 14.99 1.78 -7.82
C ALA A 388 13.85 2.64 -8.39
N GLN A 389 14.16 3.90 -8.69
CA GLN A 389 13.20 4.84 -9.26
C GLN A 389 13.34 4.88 -10.78
N ASN A 390 12.45 4.20 -11.50
CA ASN A 390 12.43 4.22 -12.97
C ASN A 390 11.35 5.15 -13.57
N SER A 391 10.69 5.96 -12.72
CA SER A 391 9.71 6.95 -13.17
C SER A 391 10.26 7.88 -14.25
N LEU A 392 9.37 8.38 -15.09
CA LEU A 392 9.70 9.28 -16.18
C LEU A 392 9.87 10.69 -15.63
N GLU A 393 11.09 11.23 -15.68
CA GLU A 393 11.40 12.57 -15.21
C GLU A 393 11.55 13.55 -16.39
N TYR A 394 10.82 14.66 -16.33
CA TYR A 394 10.86 15.72 -17.33
C TYR A 394 11.32 17.03 -16.72
N GLN A 395 12.38 17.60 -17.27
CA GLN A 395 12.89 18.93 -16.92
C GLN A 395 12.05 20.01 -17.60
N ILE A 396 11.09 20.57 -16.87
CA ILE A 396 10.12 21.55 -17.36
C ILE A 396 10.44 23.00 -16.98
N GLY A 397 11.44 23.22 -16.12
CA GLY A 397 11.93 24.55 -15.78
C GLY A 397 13.29 24.90 -16.38
N ALA A 398 13.62 26.18 -16.36
CA ALA A 398 14.86 26.71 -16.94
C ALA A 398 16.12 26.37 -16.11
N ASN A 399 15.95 26.02 -14.84
CA ASN A 399 17.04 25.69 -13.93
C ASN A 399 17.03 24.22 -13.57
N PHE A 400 18.21 23.64 -13.36
CA PHE A 400 18.39 22.25 -12.94
C PHE A 400 17.45 21.85 -11.77
N ARG A 401 16.86 20.64 -11.87
CA ARG A 401 15.91 20.05 -10.88
C ARG A 401 14.54 20.74 -10.78
N GLN A 402 14.17 21.50 -11.78
CA GLN A 402 12.78 21.91 -11.97
C GLN A 402 12.09 20.87 -12.84
N THR A 403 11.82 19.71 -12.23
CA THR A 403 11.33 18.51 -12.90
C THR A 403 9.94 18.11 -12.42
N VAL A 404 9.24 17.36 -13.28
CA VAL A 404 8.01 16.65 -12.92
C VAL A 404 8.23 15.19 -13.26
N SER A 405 7.91 14.31 -12.33
CA SER A 405 7.94 12.86 -12.53
C SER A 405 6.53 12.30 -12.60
N PHE A 406 6.35 11.29 -13.44
CA PHE A 406 5.15 10.44 -13.42
C PHE A 406 5.54 8.98 -13.69
N SER A 407 4.77 8.06 -13.12
CA SER A 407 4.85 6.63 -13.41
C SER A 407 3.60 6.22 -14.19
N LEU A 408 3.76 5.25 -15.06
CA LEU A 408 2.66 4.57 -15.72
C LEU A 408 2.66 3.12 -15.26
N ASP A 409 1.48 2.64 -14.91
CA ASP A 409 1.35 1.29 -14.38
C ASP A 409 1.44 0.23 -15.47
N ASP A 410 1.77 -0.99 -15.06
CA ASP A 410 1.75 -2.14 -15.96
C ASP A 410 0.30 -2.49 -16.33
N LEU A 411 -0.01 -2.46 -17.63
CA LEU A 411 -1.34 -2.77 -18.14
C LEU A 411 -1.52 -4.24 -18.52
N ARG A 412 -0.53 -5.10 -18.28
CA ARG A 412 -0.68 -6.54 -18.58
C ARG A 412 -1.83 -7.14 -17.77
N SER A 413 -2.57 -8.06 -18.41
CA SER A 413 -3.76 -8.70 -17.84
C SER A 413 -3.53 -9.35 -16.47
N GLU A 414 -2.33 -9.83 -16.22
CA GLU A 414 -1.93 -10.49 -14.98
C GLU A 414 -1.85 -9.51 -13.80
N ASN A 415 -1.56 -8.24 -14.07
CA ASN A 415 -1.32 -7.20 -13.06
C ASN A 415 -2.51 -6.23 -12.90
N LEU A 416 -3.57 -6.37 -13.71
CA LEU A 416 -4.79 -5.55 -13.61
C LEU A 416 -5.69 -5.90 -12.41
N SER A 417 -5.39 -6.98 -11.68
CA SER A 417 -6.17 -7.47 -10.53
C SER A 417 -5.61 -7.08 -9.16
N THR A 418 -4.40 -6.52 -9.12
CA THR A 418 -3.71 -6.02 -7.92
C THR A 418 -3.81 -4.51 -7.87
#